data_AF-C0BMW8-F1
#
_entry.id   AF-C0BMW8-F1
#
_cell.length_a   1.000
_cell.length_b   1.000
_cell.length_c   1.000
_cell.angle_alpha   90.00
_cell.angle_beta   90.00
_cell.angle_gamma   90.00
#
_symmetry.space_group_name_H-M   'P 1'
#
loop_
_entity.id
_entity.type
_entity.pdbx_description
1 polymer ?
#
loop_
_entity_poly.entity_id
_entity_poly.type
_entity_poly.pdbx_seq_one_letter_code
_entity_poly.pdbx_strand_id
1 'polypeptide(L)'
;MEYILVSIFLGFITGAIGRYIAKEKNRSPLEGFWFGFLLSLFGVLIVALLPNKKINSTTDKLDVKPNYENLIPKLDILFVVMVLLFI
;
A
#
# COMPACT_ATOMS: atom_id res chain seq x y z
N MET A 1 -24.76 -2.59 11.21
CA MET A 1 -23.72 -3.63 11.14
C MET A 1 -23.12 -3.74 9.76
N GLU A 2 -23.92 -3.68 8.68
CA GLU A 2 -23.45 -3.81 7.29
C GLU A 2 -22.45 -2.71 6.85
N TYR A 3 -22.64 -1.47 7.28
CA TYR A 3 -21.76 -0.35 6.90
C TYR A 3 -20.32 -0.47 7.38
N ILE A 4 -20.08 -1.19 8.49
CA ILE A 4 -18.72 -1.42 9.03
C ILE A 4 -17.93 -2.35 8.09
N LEU A 5 -18.62 -3.33 7.50
CA LEU A 5 -18.01 -4.26 6.58
C LEU A 5 -17.62 -3.53 5.28
N VAL A 6 -18.52 -2.69 4.76
CA VAL A 6 -18.30 -1.88 3.56
C VAL A 6 -17.14 -0.89 3.74
N SER A 7 -17.03 -0.24 4.91
CA SER A 7 -15.94 0.73 5.16
C SER A 7 -14.57 0.06 5.27
N ILE A 8 -14.49 -1.11 5.90
CA ILE A 8 -13.26 -1.92 5.97
C ILE A 8 -12.87 -2.41 4.57
N PHE A 9 -13.84 -2.84 3.76
CA PHE A 9 -13.60 -3.23 2.36
C PHE A 9 -13.02 -2.11 1.53
N LEU A 10 -13.64 -0.94 1.61
CA LEU A 10 -13.19 0.22 0.88
C LEU A 10 -11.77 0.59 1.31
N GLY A 11 -11.49 0.61 2.62
CA GLY A 11 -10.14 0.87 3.15
C GLY A 11 -9.10 -0.13 2.65
N PHE A 12 -9.45 -1.42 2.54
CA PHE A 12 -8.52 -2.43 2.03
C PHE A 12 -8.15 -2.20 0.55
N ILE A 13 -9.13 -1.78 -0.26
CA ILE A 13 -8.92 -1.42 -1.68
C ILE A 13 -8.01 -0.18 -1.79
N THR A 14 -8.32 0.91 -1.08
CA THR A 14 -7.49 2.13 -1.11
C THR A 14 -6.10 1.89 -0.50
N GLY A 15 -5.98 1.03 0.52
CA GLY A 15 -4.70 0.55 1.04
C GLY A 15 -3.86 -0.16 -0.02
N ALA A 16 -4.45 -1.11 -0.74
CA ALA A 16 -3.76 -1.85 -1.80
C ALA A 16 -3.28 -0.91 -2.92
N ILE A 17 -4.08 0.09 -3.29
CA ILE A 17 -3.70 1.12 -4.27
C ILE A 17 -2.55 1.99 -3.72
N GLY A 18 -2.63 2.44 -2.47
CA GLY A 18 -1.57 3.23 -1.83
C GLY A 18 -0.23 2.47 -1.78
N ARG A 19 -0.27 1.16 -1.52
CA ARG A 19 0.91 0.27 -1.59
C ARG A 19 1.52 0.25 -2.99
N TYR A 20 0.69 0.15 -4.03
CA TYR A 20 1.16 0.15 -5.42
C TYR A 20 1.88 1.45 -5.78
N ILE A 21 1.30 2.60 -5.41
CA ILE A 21 1.90 3.92 -5.68
C ILE A 21 3.21 4.11 -4.90
N ALA A 22 3.29 3.64 -3.64
CA ALA A 22 4.53 3.70 -2.86
C ALA A 22 5.64 2.85 -3.49
N LYS A 23 5.29 1.67 -4.04
CA LYS A 23 6.24 0.81 -4.76
C LYS A 23 6.78 1.50 -6.00
N GLU A 24 5.92 2.17 -6.77
CA GLU A 24 6.29 2.92 -7.97
C GLU A 24 7.24 4.09 -7.66
N LYS A 25 7.14 4.65 -6.45
CA LYS A 25 8.02 5.72 -5.95
C LYS A 25 9.27 5.24 -5.19
N ASN A 26 9.60 3.95 -5.26
CA ASN A 26 10.73 3.34 -4.53
C ASN A 26 10.72 3.63 -3.01
N ARG A 27 9.52 3.75 -2.42
CA ARG A 27 9.32 3.93 -0.97
C ARG A 27 8.81 2.65 -0.34
N SER A 28 8.70 2.65 0.99
CA SER A 28 8.22 1.49 1.73
C SER A 28 6.78 1.16 1.33
N PRO A 29 6.49 -0.06 0.85
CA PRO A 29 5.14 -0.47 0.46
C PRO A 29 4.17 -0.48 1.65
N LEU A 30 4.68 -0.70 2.88
CA LEU A 30 3.86 -0.62 4.09
C LEU A 30 3.39 0.80 4.40
N GLU A 31 4.23 1.81 4.16
CA GLU A 31 3.81 3.22 4.31
C GLU A 31 2.65 3.51 3.36
N GLY A 32 2.78 3.12 2.09
CA GLY A 32 1.73 3.27 1.09
C GLY A 32 0.42 2.59 1.49
N PHE A 33 0.50 1.38 2.04
CA PHE A 33 -0.67 0.63 2.50
C PHE A 33 -1.33 1.30 3.71
N TRP A 34 -0.57 1.71 4.74
CA TRP A 34 -1.12 2.34 5.94
C TRP A 34 -1.79 3.67 5.63
N PHE A 35 -1.15 4.51 4.79
CA PHE A 35 -1.76 5.76 4.36
C PHE A 35 -3.04 5.48 3.57
N GLY A 36 -3.01 4.61 2.57
CA GLY A 36 -4.20 4.26 1.78
C GLY A 36 -5.32 3.60 2.59
N PHE A 37 -5.00 2.78 3.60
CA PHE A 37 -6.00 2.07 4.40
C PHE A 37 -6.67 2.98 5.44
N LEU A 38 -5.88 3.80 6.15
CA LEU A 38 -6.38 4.62 7.25
C LEU A 38 -7.00 5.95 6.78
N LEU A 39 -6.40 6.58 5.77
CA LEU A 39 -6.87 7.86 5.21
C LEU A 39 -7.69 7.67 3.93
N SER A 40 -7.92 6.42 3.50
CA SER A 40 -8.64 6.08 2.28
C SER A 40 -8.08 6.87 1.08
N LEU A 41 -8.94 7.57 0.34
CA LEU A 41 -8.58 8.34 -0.86
C LEU A 41 -7.51 9.42 -0.59
N PHE A 42 -7.59 10.11 0.56
CA PHE A 42 -6.62 11.14 0.94
C PHE A 42 -5.24 10.54 1.19
N GLY A 43 -5.18 9.34 1.76
CA GLY A 43 -3.94 8.64 2.02
C GLY A 43 -3.22 8.24 0.74
N VAL A 44 -3.99 7.73 -0.23
CA VAL A 44 -3.47 7.44 -1.57
C VAL A 44 -2.94 8.71 -2.25
N LEU A 45 -3.67 9.83 -2.14
CA LEU A 45 -3.25 11.11 -2.70
C LEU A 45 -1.94 11.62 -2.06
N ILE A 46 -1.79 11.51 -0.74
CA ILE A 46 -0.56 11.89 -0.03
C ILE A 46 0.62 11.04 -0.50
N VAL A 47 0.45 9.73 -0.63
CA VAL A 47 1.48 8.82 -1.14
C VAL A 47 1.84 9.13 -2.60
N ALA A 48 0.85 9.52 -3.41
CA ALA A 48 1.04 9.95 -4.80
C ALA A 48 1.76 11.30 -4.93
N LEU A 49 1.55 12.23 -4.00
CA LEU A 49 2.24 13.52 -3.94
C LEU A 49 3.65 13.40 -3.35
N LEU A 50 3.91 12.34 -2.58
CA LEU A 50 5.19 12.15 -1.92
C LEU A 50 6.33 12.06 -2.95
N PRO A 51 7.44 12.79 -2.78
CA PRO A 51 8.54 12.75 -3.74
C PRO A 51 9.21 11.38 -3.75
N ASN A 52 9.68 10.97 -4.94
CA ASN A 52 10.49 9.76 -5.11
C ASN A 52 11.77 9.89 -4.26
N LYS A 53 12.13 8.83 -3.52
CA LYS A 53 13.34 8.81 -2.70
C LYS A 53 14.54 8.86 -3.65
N LYS A 54 15.23 10.00 -3.70
CA LYS A 54 16.47 10.15 -4.46
C LYS A 54 17.51 9.23 -3.83
N ILE A 55 18.14 8.37 -4.64
CA ILE A 55 19.15 7.41 -4.21
C ILE A 55 20.42 8.21 -3.89
N ASN A 56 20.49 8.78 -2.69
CA ASN A 56 21.68 9.48 -2.22
C ASN A 56 22.54 8.45 -1.49
N SER A 57 23.63 8.03 -2.13
CA SER A 57 24.52 6.92 -1.75
C SER A 57 25.38 7.14 -0.49
N THR A 58 24.91 7.89 0.51
CA THR A 58 25.75 8.27 1.68
C THR A 58 25.20 7.82 3.03
N THR A 59 24.18 6.95 3.08
CA THR A 59 23.67 6.35 4.33
C THR A 59 23.36 4.86 4.14
N ASP A 60 24.36 4.12 3.68
CA ASP A 60 24.32 2.69 3.35
C ASP A 60 24.50 1.75 4.57
N LYS A 61 24.13 2.16 5.79
CA LYS A 61 24.29 1.26 6.97
C LYS A 61 23.08 1.11 7.88
N LEU A 62 21.92 1.67 7.53
CA LEU A 62 20.70 1.51 8.34
C LEU A 62 19.43 1.12 7.56
N ASP A 63 19.53 0.84 6.25
CA ASP A 63 18.35 0.45 5.45
C ASP A 63 18.71 -0.81 4.65
N VAL A 64 18.82 -1.94 5.35
CA VAL A 64 18.74 -3.27 4.71
C VAL A 64 17.39 -3.31 4.01
N LYS A 65 17.39 -3.03 2.70
CA LYS A 65 16.25 -3.17 1.78
C LYS A 65 15.66 -4.59 1.97
N PRO A 66 14.53 -4.75 2.68
CA PRO A 66 13.83 -6.00 2.67
C PRO A 66 13.40 -6.27 1.23
N ASN A 67 13.70 -7.47 0.76
CA ASN A 67 13.25 -7.93 -0.53
C ASN A 67 11.74 -8.21 -0.44
N TYR A 68 10.93 -7.17 -0.71
CA TYR A 68 9.46 -7.24 -0.76
C TYR A 68 8.93 -7.87 -2.05
N GLU A 69 9.82 -8.38 -2.90
CA GLU A 69 9.54 -8.73 -4.30
C GLU A 69 8.65 -9.96 -4.43
N ASN A 70 8.58 -10.81 -3.39
CA ASN A 70 7.91 -12.11 -3.50
C ASN A 70 6.93 -12.49 -2.37
N LEU A 71 6.76 -11.70 -1.32
CA LEU A 71 6.10 -12.25 -0.12
C LEU A 71 4.59 -12.01 0.01
N ILE A 72 4.01 -11.03 -0.69
CA ILE A 72 2.60 -10.64 -0.44
C ILE A 72 1.75 -10.20 -1.67
N PRO A 73 2.28 -9.89 -2.87
CA PRO A 73 1.44 -9.31 -3.93
C PRO A 73 0.39 -10.30 -4.48
N LYS A 74 0.67 -11.60 -4.44
CA LYS A 74 -0.26 -12.62 -4.96
C LYS A 74 -1.39 -12.96 -3.98
N LEU A 75 -1.18 -12.76 -2.68
CA LEU A 75 -2.14 -13.10 -1.64
C LEU A 75 -3.15 -11.97 -1.40
N ASP A 76 -2.70 -10.70 -1.40
CA ASP A 76 -3.59 -9.55 -1.18
C ASP A 76 -4.52 -9.28 -2.37
N ILE A 77 -4.00 -9.35 -3.60
CA ILE A 77 -4.81 -9.14 -4.81
C ILE A 77 -5.79 -10.30 -4.99
N LEU A 78 -5.36 -11.54 -4.74
CA LEU A 78 -6.26 -12.69 -4.76
C LEU A 78 -7.33 -12.56 -3.67
N PHE A 79 -6.99 -12.11 -2.47
CA PHE A 79 -7.96 -11.89 -1.39
C PHE A 79 -8.96 -10.79 -1.74
N VAL A 80 -8.49 -9.65 -2.27
CA VAL A 80 -9.37 -8.57 -2.75
C VAL A 80 -10.31 -9.09 -3.83
N VAL A 81 -9.81 -9.82 -4.83
CA VAL A 81 -10.63 -10.41 -5.91
C VAL A 81 -11.60 -11.46 -5.36
N MET A 82 -11.15 -12.34 -4.45
CA MET A 82 -11.99 -13.40 -3.88
C MET A 82 -13.16 -12.82 -3.09
N VAL A 83 -12.93 -11.72 -2.35
CA VAL A 83 -14.00 -11.11 -1.58
C VAL A 83 -14.90 -10.23 -2.44
N LEU A 84 -14.38 -9.56 -3.48
CA LEU A 84 -15.21 -8.87 -4.47
C LEU A 84 -16.14 -9.83 -5.24
N LEU A 85 -15.77 -11.13 -5.30
CA LEU A 85 -16.60 -12.21 -5.84
C LEU A 85 -17.67 -12.74 -4.87
N PHE A 86 -17.57 -12.40 -3.58
CA PHE A 86 -18.40 -12.94 -2.50
C PHE A 86 -19.33 -11.91 -1.83
N ILE A 87 -19.26 -10.64 -2.25
CA ILE A 87 -20.19 -9.55 -1.94
C ILE A 87 -21.18 -9.42 -3.10
#